data_AF-A0A432UAV3-F1
#
_entry.id   AF-A0A432UAV3-F1
#
_cell.length_a   1.000
_cell.length_b   1.000
_cell.length_c   1.000
_cell.angle_alpha   90.00
_cell.angle_beta   90.00
_cell.angle_gamma   90.00
#
_symmetry.space_group_name_H-M   'P 1'
#
loop_
_entity.id
_entity.type
_entity.pdbx_description
1 polymer ?
#
loop_
_entity_poly.entity_id
_entity_poly.type
_entity_poly.pdbx_seq_one_letter_code
_entity_poly.pdbx_strand_id
1 'polypeptide(L)'
;MSKILKGAWAEAVRIEFRETESFRSLQDLFAPKLPEEKSRQKSRQEEEVLREMAEKGYREGYQQGLEEGRLEGQQQGYQEGYEQGKIQAEKELQDLKARLENEYRQKLEELDHLLASLREAISQGVLSLDREVLTLLKLLVQKLFFKEFLRDEGVILRVVREALQEAVEGSRVTIRVHPQEAQILRKTNLRALSGKTFPEIRVEADPSIARGGCLLETDFGLVDAIESGIVKIPRVPVDDNTGALIPKYFRLWDWINSRLPSSERQTARRRAKPESVLREAEDALATLASEWKRTFEEFQKADSPVPPVMITVCDNTDLAKLVHDHIAKGNVLKELENNERNGEVTFRIDTKLLAEAEAAFEGETKAEAAERLRKVVDTIGKIEWDGEEDPPGKNIRSVVSVGMLNEGWDAQNVTQILGLRAFTS
;
A
#
# COMPACT_ATOMS: atom_id res chain seq x y z
N MET A 1 -65.09 39.28 -32.95
CA MET A 1 -66.05 38.86 -34.00
C MET A 1 -67.03 40.00 -34.27
N SER A 2 -67.33 40.24 -35.55
CA SER A 2 -68.49 40.99 -36.10
C SER A 2 -68.67 42.45 -35.62
N LYS A 3 -68.41 43.52 -36.38
CA LYS A 3 -68.76 43.85 -37.77
C LYS A 3 -70.29 43.94 -38.01
N ILE A 4 -70.69 45.13 -38.46
CA ILE A 4 -71.77 45.48 -39.42
C ILE A 4 -73.20 45.67 -38.86
N LEU A 5 -73.73 46.90 -38.97
CA LEU A 5 -74.87 47.34 -39.83
C LEU A 5 -75.37 48.70 -39.29
N LYS A 6 -75.02 49.84 -39.88
CA LYS A 6 -75.53 50.48 -41.13
C LYS A 6 -77.03 50.82 -41.11
N GLY A 7 -77.29 52.12 -41.27
CA GLY A 7 -78.45 52.69 -41.98
C GLY A 7 -79.54 53.25 -41.06
N ALA A 8 -80.22 54.36 -41.36
CA ALA A 8 -80.10 55.34 -42.43
C ALA A 8 -80.97 56.56 -42.05
N TRP A 9 -80.49 57.75 -42.43
CA TRP A 9 -81.15 58.98 -42.88
C TRP A 9 -82.66 58.85 -43.23
N ALA A 10 -83.56 59.84 -43.08
CA ALA A 10 -83.42 61.28 -43.30
C ALA A 10 -84.66 62.06 -42.78
N GLU A 11 -84.41 63.35 -42.52
CA GLU A 11 -85.24 64.54 -42.80
C GLU A 11 -86.70 64.67 -42.34
N ALA A 12 -86.96 65.75 -41.60
CA ALA A 12 -88.24 66.46 -41.65
C ALA A 12 -88.01 67.97 -41.47
N VAL A 13 -88.17 68.74 -42.55
CA VAL A 13 -88.44 70.18 -42.52
C VAL A 13 -89.94 70.30 -42.87
N ARG A 14 -90.80 70.62 -41.90
CA ARG A 14 -91.35 71.97 -41.60
C ARG A 14 -92.19 72.47 -42.80
N ILE A 15 -93.45 72.88 -42.73
CA ILE A 15 -94.24 73.78 -41.86
C ILE A 15 -95.70 73.54 -42.36
N GLU A 16 -96.79 73.50 -41.59
CA GLU A 16 -97.51 74.59 -40.89
C GLU A 16 -98.81 73.97 -40.30
N PHE A 17 -99.36 74.53 -39.22
CA PHE A 17 -100.70 75.15 -39.27
C PHE A 17 -101.03 75.83 -37.95
N ARG A 18 -101.39 77.10 -38.06
CA ARG A 18 -101.96 77.95 -37.01
C ARG A 18 -103.45 77.66 -36.86
N GLU A 19 -103.90 77.79 -35.62
CA GLU A 19 -105.25 77.69 -35.09
C GLU A 19 -106.24 78.67 -35.75
N THR A 20 -107.53 78.29 -35.80
CA THR A 20 -108.64 79.13 -35.32
C THR A 20 -110.00 78.41 -35.36
N GLU A 21 -110.70 78.54 -34.23
CA GLU A 21 -112.15 78.75 -34.01
C GLU A 21 -113.23 77.77 -34.51
N SER A 22 -114.27 77.69 -33.67
CA SER A 22 -115.61 77.15 -33.88
C SER A 22 -115.77 75.62 -33.77
N PHE A 23 -116.38 75.18 -32.65
CA PHE A 23 -117.72 74.58 -32.62
C PHE A 23 -118.02 74.03 -31.22
N ARG A 24 -119.01 74.62 -30.54
CA ARG A 24 -119.71 74.00 -29.43
C ARG A 24 -120.69 72.97 -29.97
N SER A 25 -120.70 71.78 -29.36
CA SER A 25 -121.84 70.87 -29.13
C SER A 25 -121.57 69.40 -29.52
N LEU A 26 -122.01 68.50 -28.62
CA LEU A 26 -122.27 67.06 -28.82
C LEU A 26 -121.10 66.05 -28.69
N GLN A 27 -120.36 66.06 -27.57
CA GLN A 27 -119.71 64.82 -27.07
C GLN A 27 -119.88 64.58 -25.55
N ASP A 28 -120.87 65.22 -24.91
CA ASP A 28 -121.33 64.92 -23.55
C ASP A 28 -122.17 63.60 -23.44
N LEU A 29 -121.99 62.64 -24.35
CA LEU A 29 -122.74 61.36 -24.30
C LEU A 29 -121.92 60.13 -23.90
N PHE A 30 -120.59 60.21 -23.78
CA PHE A 30 -119.77 59.07 -23.32
C PHE A 30 -118.55 59.54 -22.51
N ALA A 31 -118.78 59.89 -21.24
CA ALA A 31 -117.70 60.03 -20.26
C ALA A 31 -117.61 58.75 -19.42
N PRO A 32 -116.58 57.90 -19.56
CA PRO A 32 -116.19 57.04 -18.46
C PRO A 32 -115.45 57.91 -17.44
N LYS A 33 -116.05 58.07 -16.25
CA LYS A 33 -115.36 58.62 -15.08
C LYS A 33 -114.22 57.67 -14.69
N LEU A 34 -112.97 58.14 -14.74
CA LEU A 34 -111.88 57.59 -13.92
C LEU A 34 -111.22 58.73 -13.11
N PRO A 35 -110.86 58.51 -11.84
CA PRO A 35 -110.32 59.55 -10.97
C PRO A 35 -108.78 59.67 -11.13
N GLU A 36 -108.28 60.79 -11.65
CA GLU A 36 -106.85 60.98 -11.99
C GLU A 36 -106.02 61.83 -11.00
N GLU A 37 -106.53 62.24 -9.84
CA GLU A 37 -105.74 63.08 -8.90
C GLU A 37 -104.95 62.28 -7.85
N LYS A 38 -105.26 61.00 -7.61
CA LYS A 38 -104.51 60.17 -6.64
C LYS A 38 -103.28 59.45 -7.23
N SER A 39 -103.09 59.47 -8.55
CA SER A 39 -102.00 58.75 -9.23
C SER A 39 -100.70 59.56 -9.36
N ARG A 40 -100.74 60.89 -9.36
CA ARG A 40 -99.56 61.77 -9.55
C ARG A 40 -98.77 62.11 -8.28
N GLN A 41 -99.38 62.09 -7.10
CA GLN A 41 -98.67 62.27 -5.82
C GLN A 41 -97.99 60.97 -5.36
N LYS A 42 -98.60 59.82 -5.66
CA LYS A 42 -98.06 58.50 -5.35
C LYS A 42 -96.78 58.20 -6.15
N SER A 43 -96.76 58.57 -7.43
CA SER A 43 -95.61 58.36 -8.32
C SER A 43 -94.39 59.24 -8.00
N ARG A 44 -94.58 60.47 -7.49
CA ARG A 44 -93.46 61.32 -7.01
C ARG A 44 -92.85 60.83 -5.71
N GLN A 45 -93.67 60.40 -4.75
CA GLN A 45 -93.16 59.77 -3.52
C GLN A 45 -92.48 58.44 -3.80
N GLU A 46 -92.99 57.64 -4.75
CA GLU A 46 -92.35 56.40 -5.20
C GLU A 46 -90.99 56.65 -5.88
N GLU A 47 -90.81 57.72 -6.67
CA GLU A 47 -89.51 58.08 -7.28
C GLU A 47 -88.46 58.58 -6.26
N GLU A 48 -88.85 59.38 -5.26
CA GLU A 48 -87.93 59.82 -4.20
C GLU A 48 -87.48 58.64 -3.32
N VAL A 49 -88.42 57.78 -2.92
CA VAL A 49 -88.11 56.57 -2.15
C VAL A 49 -87.23 55.62 -2.98
N LEU A 50 -87.46 55.50 -4.29
CA LEU A 50 -86.61 54.69 -5.18
C LEU A 50 -85.19 55.27 -5.33
N ARG A 51 -85.02 56.60 -5.38
CA ARG A 51 -83.70 57.25 -5.40
C ARG A 51 -82.95 57.10 -4.08
N GLU A 52 -83.61 57.26 -2.94
CA GLU A 52 -83.00 57.02 -1.62
C GLU A 52 -82.60 55.54 -1.47
N MET A 53 -83.44 54.60 -1.92
CA MET A 53 -83.10 53.18 -1.94
C MET A 53 -81.91 52.88 -2.86
N ALA A 54 -81.81 53.54 -4.01
CA ALA A 54 -80.69 53.39 -4.94
C ALA A 54 -79.37 53.98 -4.39
N GLU A 55 -79.40 55.17 -3.78
CA GLU A 55 -78.23 55.77 -3.14
C GLU A 55 -77.77 54.97 -1.92
N LYS A 56 -78.72 54.46 -1.14
CA LYS A 56 -78.43 53.59 0.01
C LYS A 56 -77.81 52.27 -0.43
N GLY A 57 -78.37 51.61 -1.45
CA GLY A 57 -77.80 50.39 -2.03
C GLY A 57 -76.41 50.61 -2.66
N TYR A 58 -76.19 51.77 -3.31
CA TYR A 58 -74.88 52.13 -3.84
C TYR A 58 -73.85 52.36 -2.72
N ARG A 59 -74.22 53.09 -1.65
CA ARG A 59 -73.33 53.31 -0.49
C ARG A 59 -73.01 52.02 0.25
N GLU A 60 -74.01 51.17 0.47
CA GLU A 60 -73.86 49.88 1.13
C GLU A 60 -72.96 48.94 0.30
N GLY A 61 -73.20 48.83 -1.00
CA GLY A 61 -72.35 48.04 -1.90
C GLY A 61 -70.92 48.58 -2.03
N TYR A 62 -70.75 49.90 -2.01
CA TYR A 62 -69.41 50.52 -2.01
C TYR A 62 -68.65 50.27 -0.71
N GLN A 63 -69.31 50.39 0.45
CA GLN A 63 -68.71 50.07 1.76
C GLN A 63 -68.39 48.58 1.89
N GLN A 64 -69.30 47.70 1.46
CA GLN A 64 -69.06 46.25 1.44
C GLN A 64 -67.87 45.89 0.55
N GLY A 65 -67.81 46.41 -0.68
CA GLY A 65 -66.68 46.16 -1.57
C GLY A 65 -65.34 46.72 -1.03
N LEU A 66 -65.38 47.83 -0.29
CA LEU A 66 -64.20 48.40 0.37
C LEU A 66 -63.73 47.52 1.54
N GLU A 67 -64.65 47.01 2.36
CA GLU A 67 -64.32 46.10 3.47
C GLU A 67 -63.85 44.73 2.98
N GLU A 68 -64.51 44.16 1.97
CA GLU A 68 -64.11 42.90 1.33
C GLU A 68 -62.73 43.04 0.69
N GLY A 69 -62.47 44.07 -0.12
CA GLY A 69 -61.15 44.30 -0.71
C GLY A 69 -60.06 44.54 0.34
N ARG A 70 -60.40 45.18 1.48
CA ARG A 70 -59.47 45.36 2.60
C ARG A 70 -59.14 44.02 3.29
N LEU A 71 -60.15 43.19 3.53
CA LEU A 71 -59.98 41.85 4.14
C LEU A 71 -59.20 40.92 3.23
N GLU A 72 -59.53 40.86 1.94
CA GLU A 72 -58.83 40.06 0.95
C GLU A 72 -57.38 40.52 0.79
N GLY A 73 -57.13 41.83 0.65
CA GLY A 73 -55.77 42.36 0.58
C GLY A 73 -54.95 42.10 1.85
N GLN A 74 -55.58 42.14 3.02
CA GLN A 74 -54.94 41.81 4.30
C GLN A 74 -54.59 40.31 4.39
N GLN A 75 -55.50 39.43 3.97
CA GLN A 75 -55.25 37.98 3.95
C GLN A 75 -54.17 37.60 2.94
N GLN A 76 -54.24 38.14 1.71
CA GLN A 76 -53.26 37.90 0.66
C GLN A 76 -51.87 38.41 1.09
N GLY A 77 -51.76 39.65 1.57
CA GLY A 77 -50.49 40.19 2.03
C GLY A 77 -49.91 39.44 3.24
N TYR A 78 -50.76 38.94 4.15
CA TYR A 78 -50.33 38.10 5.26
C TYR A 78 -49.82 36.74 4.78
N GLN A 79 -50.52 36.09 3.85
CA GLN A 79 -50.14 34.79 3.31
C GLN A 79 -48.85 34.88 2.49
N GLU A 80 -48.72 35.88 1.62
CA GLU A 80 -47.51 36.13 0.84
C GLU A 80 -46.31 36.45 1.75
N GLY A 81 -46.50 37.31 2.75
CA GLY A 81 -45.44 37.63 3.73
C GLY A 81 -45.02 36.42 4.56
N TYR A 82 -45.97 35.56 4.95
CA TYR A 82 -45.70 34.33 5.68
C TYR A 82 -44.94 33.30 4.82
N GLU A 83 -45.34 33.10 3.56
CA GLU A 83 -44.65 32.21 2.63
C GLU A 83 -43.24 32.69 2.32
N GLN A 84 -43.06 33.99 2.06
CA GLN A 84 -41.73 34.59 1.86
C GLN A 84 -40.85 34.44 3.10
N GLY A 85 -41.38 34.70 4.29
CA GLY A 85 -40.66 34.51 5.55
C GLY A 85 -40.25 33.06 5.78
N LYS A 86 -41.12 32.10 5.43
CA LYS A 86 -40.81 30.67 5.52
C LYS A 86 -39.69 30.26 4.58
N ILE A 87 -39.74 30.68 3.31
CA ILE A 87 -38.70 30.39 2.31
C ILE A 87 -37.36 30.99 2.74
N GLN A 88 -37.36 32.23 3.23
CA GLN A 88 -36.16 32.90 3.72
C GLN A 88 -35.56 32.17 4.93
N ALA A 89 -36.40 31.77 5.90
CA ALA A 89 -35.93 31.03 7.07
C ALA A 89 -35.39 29.64 6.71
N GLU A 90 -36.01 28.93 5.76
CA GLU A 90 -35.52 27.65 5.26
C GLU A 90 -34.16 27.80 4.57
N LYS A 91 -33.98 28.85 3.76
CA LYS A 91 -32.71 29.16 3.12
C LYS A 91 -31.61 29.51 4.11
N GLU A 92 -31.90 30.37 5.09
CA GLU A 92 -30.95 30.73 6.16
C GLU A 92 -30.55 29.51 7.00
N LEU A 93 -31.49 28.60 7.28
CA LEU A 93 -31.20 27.36 7.98
C LEU A 93 -30.30 26.43 7.15
N GLN A 94 -30.54 26.33 5.84
CA GLN A 94 -29.69 25.55 4.94
C GLN A 94 -28.27 26.13 4.86
N ASP A 95 -28.15 27.46 4.70
CA ASP A 95 -26.86 28.14 4.67
C ASP A 95 -26.09 27.98 5.98
N LEU A 96 -26.79 28.07 7.13
CA LEU A 96 -26.18 27.86 8.44
C LEU A 96 -25.68 26.42 8.61
N LYS A 97 -26.46 25.42 8.21
CA LYS A 97 -26.05 24.02 8.25
C LYS A 97 -24.83 23.76 7.37
N ALA A 98 -24.83 24.27 6.15
CA ALA A 98 -23.70 24.12 5.23
C ALA A 98 -22.40 24.76 5.79
N ARG A 99 -22.52 25.93 6.45
CA ARG A 99 -21.38 26.56 7.13
C ARG A 99 -20.84 25.70 8.27
N LEU A 100 -21.73 25.20 9.12
CA LEU A 100 -21.37 24.32 10.24
C LEU A 100 -20.71 23.03 9.76
N GLU A 101 -21.25 22.38 8.73
CA GLU A 101 -20.67 21.17 8.15
C GLU A 101 -19.27 21.41 7.58
N ASN A 102 -19.06 22.55 6.91
CA ASN A 102 -17.75 22.93 6.41
C ASN A 102 -16.76 23.22 7.55
N GLU A 103 -17.18 23.91 8.61
CA GLU A 103 -16.34 24.19 9.78
C GLU A 103 -15.95 22.90 10.51
N TYR A 104 -16.90 21.97 10.71
CA TYR A 104 -16.61 20.65 11.26
C TYR A 104 -15.63 19.87 10.39
N ARG A 105 -15.80 19.90 9.07
CA ARG A 105 -14.90 19.22 8.13
C ARG A 105 -13.48 19.79 8.20
N GLN A 106 -13.34 21.12 8.22
CA GLN A 106 -12.05 21.78 8.38
C GLN A 106 -11.38 21.40 9.70
N LYS A 107 -12.13 21.35 10.81
CA LYS A 107 -11.59 20.96 12.11
C LYS A 107 -11.13 19.49 12.14
N LEU A 108 -11.84 18.60 11.46
CA LEU A 108 -11.42 17.20 11.31
C LEU A 108 -10.14 17.08 10.47
N GLU A 109 -10.06 17.80 9.35
CA GLU A 109 -8.85 17.83 8.52
C GLU A 109 -7.63 18.40 9.28
N GLU A 110 -7.82 19.47 10.06
CA GLU A 110 -6.79 20.01 10.95
C GLU A 110 -6.32 18.96 11.98
N LEU A 111 -7.27 18.22 12.59
CA LEU A 111 -6.94 17.19 13.57
C LEU A 111 -6.17 16.02 12.93
N ASP A 112 -6.57 15.56 11.75
CA ASP A 112 -5.89 14.51 11.01
C ASP A 112 -4.45 14.93 10.65
N HIS A 113 -4.26 16.18 10.22
CA HIS A 113 -2.93 16.73 9.99
C HIS A 113 -2.07 16.78 11.26
N LEU A 114 -2.64 17.17 12.39
CA LEU A 114 -1.92 17.18 13.67
C LEU A 114 -1.52 15.76 14.10
N LEU A 115 -2.44 14.78 14.00
CA LEU A 115 -2.16 13.39 14.33
C LEU A 115 -1.07 12.79 13.44
N ALA A 116 -1.11 13.08 12.13
CA ALA A 116 -0.06 12.65 11.20
C ALA A 116 1.30 13.26 11.57
N SER A 117 1.33 14.56 11.90
CA SER A 117 2.56 15.24 12.29
C SER A 117 3.16 14.70 13.59
N LEU A 118 2.32 14.38 14.59
CA LEU A 118 2.74 13.77 15.84
C LEU A 118 3.30 12.37 15.62
N ARG A 119 2.64 11.57 14.77
CA ARG A 119 3.12 10.23 14.42
C ARG A 119 4.50 10.29 13.78
N GLU A 120 4.70 11.20 12.83
CA GLU A 120 5.99 11.41 12.18
C GLU A 120 7.06 11.86 13.17
N ALA A 121 6.75 12.82 14.05
CA ALA A 121 7.67 13.30 15.07
C ALA A 121 8.10 12.19 16.04
N ILE A 122 7.17 11.33 16.47
CA ILE A 122 7.47 10.17 17.31
C ILE A 122 8.39 9.19 16.56
N SER A 123 8.06 8.84 15.31
CA SER A 123 8.87 7.93 14.50
C SER A 123 10.29 8.46 14.29
N GLN A 124 10.45 9.74 13.98
CA GLN A 124 11.77 10.37 13.84
C GLN A 124 12.54 10.41 15.17
N GLY A 125 11.86 10.68 16.29
CA GLY A 125 12.47 10.66 17.62
C GLY A 125 12.96 9.27 18.04
N VAL A 126 12.22 8.21 17.73
CA VAL A 126 12.66 6.82 17.98
C VAL A 126 13.91 6.51 17.16
N LEU A 127 13.90 6.83 15.85
CA LEU A 127 15.06 6.59 14.97
C LEU A 127 16.29 7.39 15.38
N SER A 128 16.13 8.61 15.90
CA SER A 128 17.25 9.43 16.38
C SER A 128 17.85 8.85 17.67
N LEU A 129 16.99 8.43 18.60
CA LEU A 129 17.42 7.79 19.85
C LEU A 129 18.16 6.47 19.57
N ASP A 130 17.67 5.66 18.64
CA ASP A 130 18.35 4.42 18.24
C ASP A 130 19.76 4.70 17.69
N ARG A 131 19.92 5.74 16.85
CA ARG A 131 21.24 6.15 16.33
C ARG A 131 22.17 6.65 17.43
N GLU A 132 21.67 7.45 18.36
CA GLU A 132 22.44 7.95 19.49
C GLU A 132 22.88 6.81 20.42
N VAL A 133 21.98 5.88 20.74
CA VAL A 133 22.27 4.71 21.57
C VAL A 133 23.30 3.82 20.90
N LEU A 134 23.17 3.52 19.60
CA LEU A 134 24.16 2.75 18.85
C LEU A 134 25.51 3.46 18.78
N THR A 135 25.52 4.79 18.70
CA THR A 135 26.75 5.59 18.68
C THR A 135 27.43 5.56 20.05
N LEU A 136 26.67 5.71 21.13
CA LEU A 136 27.15 5.53 22.51
C LEU A 136 27.66 4.11 22.74
N LEU A 137 26.96 3.08 22.24
CA LEU A 137 27.36 1.69 22.35
C LEU A 137 28.67 1.44 21.60
N LYS A 138 28.81 1.98 20.38
CA LYS A 138 30.07 1.93 19.61
C LYS A 138 31.21 2.62 20.37
N LEU A 139 30.97 3.80 20.95
CA LEU A 139 31.97 4.51 21.74
C LEU A 139 32.32 3.75 23.02
N LEU A 140 31.35 3.12 23.69
CA LEU A 140 31.55 2.35 24.91
C LEU A 140 32.32 1.06 24.62
N VAL A 141 31.96 0.34 23.56
CA VAL A 141 32.70 -0.82 23.04
C VAL A 141 34.11 -0.40 22.66
N GLN A 142 34.30 0.66 21.87
CA GLN A 142 35.63 1.15 21.54
C GLN A 142 36.43 1.53 22.80
N LYS A 143 35.82 2.20 23.77
CA LYS A 143 36.53 2.70 24.95
C LYS A 143 36.80 1.62 26.01
N LEU A 144 35.97 0.59 26.11
CA LEU A 144 36.19 -0.56 27.00
C LEU A 144 37.11 -1.61 26.36
N PHE A 145 36.92 -1.93 25.08
CA PHE A 145 37.75 -2.94 24.41
C PHE A 145 39.15 -2.42 24.08
N PHE A 146 39.35 -1.15 23.67
CA PHE A 146 40.69 -0.67 23.31
C PHE A 146 41.59 -0.35 24.52
N LYS A 147 41.04 -0.07 25.70
CA LYS A 147 41.85 0.35 26.86
C LYS A 147 42.55 -0.81 27.57
N GLU A 148 42.01 -2.03 27.47
CA GLU A 148 42.56 -3.21 28.16
C GLU A 148 43.24 -4.21 27.21
N PHE A 149 42.84 -4.31 25.94
CA PHE A 149 43.37 -5.35 25.03
C PHE A 149 44.68 -5.01 24.30
N LEU A 150 44.99 -3.72 24.06
CA LEU A 150 46.15 -3.33 23.23
C LEU A 150 47.54 -3.57 23.87
N ARG A 151 47.62 -4.11 25.09
CA ARG A 151 48.89 -4.40 25.79
C ARG A 151 49.15 -5.87 26.08
N ASP A 152 48.19 -6.76 25.85
CA ASP A 152 48.33 -8.18 26.18
C ASP A 152 48.61 -8.99 24.90
N GLU A 153 49.87 -9.38 24.69
CA GLU A 153 50.29 -10.28 23.60
C GLU A 153 49.52 -11.62 23.60
N GLY A 154 48.86 -11.98 24.71
CA GLY A 154 48.00 -13.15 24.83
C GLY A 154 46.64 -13.03 24.14
N VAL A 155 46.19 -11.83 23.77
CA VAL A 155 44.90 -11.60 23.10
C VAL A 155 44.86 -12.29 21.75
N ILE A 156 45.83 -12.03 20.88
CA ILE A 156 45.84 -12.61 19.53
C ILE A 156 45.96 -14.12 19.59
N LEU A 157 46.68 -14.66 20.59
CA LEU A 157 46.77 -16.10 20.82
C LEU A 157 45.43 -16.72 21.24
N ARG A 158 44.61 -16.01 22.02
CA ARG A 158 43.25 -16.46 22.37
C ARG A 158 42.33 -16.40 21.16
N VAL A 159 42.34 -15.30 20.40
CA VAL A 159 41.50 -15.13 19.21
C VAL A 159 41.85 -16.18 18.15
N VAL A 160 43.14 -16.40 17.88
CA VAL A 160 43.60 -17.42 16.94
C VAL A 160 43.31 -18.83 17.45
N ARG A 161 43.43 -19.09 18.76
CA ARG A 161 43.03 -20.37 19.35
C ARG A 161 41.55 -20.67 19.10
N GLU A 162 40.68 -19.71 19.40
CA GLU A 162 39.23 -19.84 19.19
C GLU A 162 38.93 -20.06 17.70
N ALA A 163 39.52 -19.24 16.82
CA ALA A 163 39.35 -19.38 15.38
C ALA A 163 39.80 -20.76 14.86
N LEU A 164 40.91 -21.31 15.38
CA LEU A 164 41.36 -22.66 15.04
C LEU A 164 40.53 -23.77 15.72
N GLN A 165 39.86 -23.51 16.84
CA GLN A 165 38.93 -24.46 17.44
C GLN A 165 37.62 -24.56 16.64
N GLU A 166 37.20 -23.47 16.00
CA GLU A 166 36.06 -23.46 15.09
C GLU A 166 36.41 -24.02 13.70
N ALA A 167 37.67 -23.87 13.28
CA ALA A 167 38.15 -24.44 12.02
C ALA A 167 38.04 -25.97 12.00
N VAL A 168 37.72 -26.54 10.83
CA VAL A 168 37.55 -27.99 10.69
C VAL A 168 38.89 -28.71 10.66
N GLU A 169 38.95 -29.83 11.38
CA GLU A 169 40.14 -30.67 11.44
C GLU A 169 40.47 -31.25 10.07
N GLY A 170 41.76 -31.24 9.68
CA GLY A 170 42.20 -31.74 8.39
C GLY A 170 42.28 -30.72 7.25
N SER A 171 41.84 -29.46 7.43
CA SER A 171 41.98 -28.39 6.41
C SER A 171 43.34 -27.68 6.47
N ARG A 172 43.83 -27.15 5.34
CA ARG A 172 44.93 -26.18 5.34
C ARG A 172 44.39 -24.81 5.69
N VAL A 173 45.11 -24.11 6.56
CA VAL A 173 44.67 -22.85 7.15
C VAL A 173 45.70 -21.77 6.86
N THR A 174 45.25 -20.61 6.42
CA THR A 174 46.04 -19.37 6.26
C THR A 174 45.46 -18.34 7.22
N ILE A 175 46.28 -17.89 8.16
CA ILE A 175 45.90 -16.88 9.16
C ILE A 175 46.52 -15.55 8.73
N ARG A 176 45.70 -14.57 8.38
CA ARG A 176 46.16 -13.21 8.07
C ARG A 176 45.96 -12.32 9.28
N VAL A 177 47.01 -11.63 9.69
CA VAL A 177 46.99 -10.74 10.88
C VAL A 177 47.87 -9.52 10.64
N HIS A 178 47.76 -8.54 11.53
CA HIS A 178 48.61 -7.36 11.49
C HIS A 178 50.11 -7.76 11.53
N PRO A 179 51.02 -7.07 10.79
CA PRO A 179 52.43 -7.48 10.66
C PRO A 179 53.20 -7.68 11.97
N GLN A 180 52.87 -6.93 13.01
CA GLN A 180 53.48 -7.06 14.34
C GLN A 180 53.03 -8.33 15.09
N GLU A 181 51.82 -8.82 14.82
CA GLU A 181 51.25 -10.02 15.44
C GLU A 181 51.63 -11.28 14.67
N ALA A 182 51.82 -11.16 13.35
CA ALA A 182 52.35 -12.23 12.51
C ALA A 182 53.71 -12.74 13.05
N GLN A 183 54.54 -11.84 13.57
CA GLN A 183 55.82 -12.21 14.19
C GLN A 183 55.66 -13.04 15.47
N ILE A 184 54.61 -12.78 16.26
CA ILE A 184 54.30 -13.51 17.49
C ILE A 184 53.74 -14.90 17.16
N LEU A 185 52.80 -14.96 16.22
CA LEU A 185 52.17 -16.22 15.78
C LEU A 185 53.18 -17.18 15.11
N ARG A 186 54.12 -16.65 14.32
CA ARG A 186 55.19 -17.47 13.70
C ARG A 186 56.14 -18.12 14.70
N LYS A 187 56.32 -17.52 15.88
CA LYS A 187 57.14 -18.06 16.97
C LYS A 187 56.38 -19.05 17.86
N THR A 188 55.05 -19.10 17.74
CA THR A 188 54.18 -19.90 18.60
C THR A 188 53.80 -21.20 17.91
N ASN A 189 53.72 -22.30 18.68
CA ASN A 189 53.26 -23.58 18.13
C ASN A 189 51.73 -23.59 17.96
N LEU A 190 51.26 -23.10 16.81
CA LEU A 190 49.82 -22.97 16.50
C LEU A 190 49.07 -24.31 16.50
N ARG A 191 49.74 -25.41 16.16
CA ARG A 191 49.14 -26.76 16.18
C ARG A 191 48.77 -27.22 17.59
N ALA A 192 49.53 -26.80 18.59
CA ALA A 192 49.27 -27.14 19.99
C ALA A 192 48.14 -26.30 20.62
N LEU A 193 47.70 -25.21 19.96
CA LEU A 193 46.73 -24.28 20.54
C LEU A 193 45.29 -24.78 20.45
N SER A 194 44.88 -25.40 19.34
CA SER A 194 43.50 -25.85 19.13
C SER A 194 43.22 -27.28 19.61
N GLY A 195 44.25 -28.13 19.69
CA GLY A 195 44.09 -29.57 19.92
C GLY A 195 43.59 -30.34 18.68
N LYS A 196 43.41 -29.67 17.54
CA LYS A 196 43.03 -30.26 16.24
C LYS A 196 44.23 -30.41 15.33
N THR A 197 44.20 -31.39 14.43
CA THR A 197 45.26 -31.66 13.47
C THR A 197 45.01 -30.95 12.14
N PHE A 198 45.91 -30.04 11.76
CA PHE A 198 45.88 -29.36 10.46
C PHE A 198 47.09 -29.77 9.61
N PRO A 199 46.90 -30.18 8.33
CA PRO A 199 48.00 -30.51 7.43
C PRO A 199 48.98 -29.34 7.26
N GLU A 200 48.46 -28.12 7.13
CA GLU A 200 49.26 -26.91 6.94
C GLU A 200 48.61 -25.71 7.65
N ILE A 201 49.42 -24.91 8.35
CA ILE A 201 49.00 -23.61 8.91
C ILE A 201 50.02 -22.57 8.44
N ARG A 202 49.57 -21.60 7.65
CA ARG A 202 50.36 -20.46 7.17
C ARG A 202 49.97 -19.20 7.91
N VAL A 203 50.92 -18.31 8.15
CA VAL A 203 50.68 -17.00 8.76
C VAL A 203 51.16 -15.91 7.83
N GLU A 204 50.22 -15.11 7.34
CA GLU A 204 50.47 -13.96 6.46
C GLU A 204 50.30 -12.64 7.21
N ALA A 205 51.15 -11.68 6.88
CA ALA A 205 51.05 -10.33 7.40
C ALA A 205 50.17 -9.50 6.46
N ASP A 206 49.09 -8.94 6.99
CA ASP A 206 48.17 -8.07 6.26
C ASP A 206 48.04 -6.73 6.98
N PRO A 207 48.61 -5.64 6.43
CA PRO A 207 48.53 -4.31 7.02
C PRO A 207 47.12 -3.71 7.09
N SER A 208 46.15 -4.26 6.36
CA SER A 208 44.76 -3.81 6.38
C SER A 208 43.99 -4.30 7.62
N ILE A 209 44.52 -5.32 8.32
CA ILE A 209 43.92 -5.90 9.52
C ILE A 209 44.37 -5.11 10.75
N ALA A 210 43.41 -4.64 11.54
CA ALA A 210 43.69 -3.95 12.80
C ALA A 210 44.34 -4.91 13.83
N ARG A 211 45.22 -4.38 14.68
CA ARG A 211 45.86 -5.13 15.78
C ARG A 211 44.80 -5.78 16.68
N GLY A 212 44.97 -7.06 16.99
CA GLY A 212 44.05 -7.90 17.75
C GLY A 212 43.00 -8.62 16.90
N GLY A 213 42.94 -8.32 15.60
CA GLY A 213 42.10 -9.02 14.63
C GLY A 213 42.87 -10.09 13.87
N CYS A 214 42.19 -11.18 13.51
CA CYS A 214 42.70 -12.18 12.58
C CYS A 214 41.66 -12.55 11.54
N LEU A 215 42.11 -12.79 10.32
CA LEU A 215 41.32 -13.40 9.26
C LEU A 215 41.79 -14.83 9.07
N LEU A 216 40.84 -15.77 9.12
CA LEU A 216 41.11 -17.18 8.89
C LEU A 216 40.63 -17.56 7.49
N GLU A 217 41.55 -18.01 6.65
CA GLU A 217 41.27 -18.52 5.32
C GLU A 217 41.61 -20.00 5.30
N THR A 218 40.62 -20.86 5.20
CA THR A 218 40.84 -22.30 5.10
C THR A 218 40.62 -22.75 3.66
N ASP A 219 41.38 -23.72 3.16
CA ASP A 219 41.15 -24.35 1.85
C ASP A 219 39.98 -25.34 1.85
N PHE A 220 39.06 -25.11 2.78
CA PHE A 220 37.94 -25.95 3.08
C PHE A 220 36.84 -25.73 2.03
N GLY A 221 36.22 -26.82 1.57
CA GLY A 221 35.14 -26.76 0.61
C GLY A 221 33.95 -25.97 1.16
N LEU A 222 33.20 -25.30 0.28
CA LEU A 222 32.01 -24.52 0.61
C LEU A 222 30.96 -25.33 1.41
N VAL A 223 30.93 -26.64 1.18
CA VAL A 223 30.10 -27.67 1.86
C VAL A 223 30.28 -27.66 3.37
N ASP A 224 31.50 -27.38 3.77
CA ASP A 224 32.10 -27.83 4.99
C ASP A 224 32.19 -26.59 5.93
N ALA A 225 32.44 -25.42 5.30
CA ALA A 225 32.29 -24.07 5.84
C ALA A 225 30.84 -23.76 6.28
N ILE A 226 29.82 -24.37 5.67
CA ILE A 226 28.41 -24.24 6.06
C ILE A 226 28.06 -25.19 7.22
N GLU A 227 28.62 -26.41 7.27
CA GLU A 227 28.43 -27.35 8.39
C GLU A 227 29.00 -26.82 9.71
N SER A 228 30.06 -26.00 9.64
CA SER A 228 30.69 -25.33 10.79
C SER A 228 30.16 -23.91 11.06
N GLY A 229 29.24 -23.39 10.23
CA GLY A 229 28.64 -22.06 10.42
C GLY A 229 29.55 -20.87 10.08
N ILE A 230 30.65 -21.09 9.35
CA ILE A 230 31.60 -20.03 8.97
C ILE A 230 31.84 -20.08 7.46
N VAL A 231 31.20 -19.19 6.71
CA VAL A 231 31.63 -18.81 5.36
C VAL A 231 31.79 -17.29 5.32
N LYS A 232 32.70 -16.78 4.47
CA LYS A 232 32.88 -15.37 4.07
C LYS A 232 31.60 -14.52 4.25
N ILE A 233 31.49 -13.81 5.38
CA ILE A 233 30.36 -12.97 5.82
C ILE A 233 29.17 -12.95 4.83
N PRO A 234 28.37 -14.02 4.70
CA PRO A 234 27.09 -13.94 4.03
C PRO A 234 26.22 -13.05 4.91
N ARG A 235 25.65 -12.00 4.35
CA ARG A 235 24.73 -11.13 5.08
C ARG A 235 23.53 -11.99 5.46
N VAL A 236 23.46 -12.38 6.73
CA VAL A 236 22.23 -12.90 7.35
C VAL A 236 21.29 -11.71 7.42
N PRO A 237 19.98 -11.84 7.12
CA PRO A 237 19.06 -10.73 7.27
C PRO A 237 19.14 -10.27 8.73
N VAL A 238 19.57 -9.03 8.96
CA VAL A 238 19.81 -8.50 10.32
C VAL A 238 18.70 -7.55 10.76
N ASP A 239 17.83 -7.15 9.85
CA ASP A 239 16.78 -6.18 10.13
C ASP A 239 15.44 -6.88 10.34
N ASP A 240 15.01 -6.91 11.60
CA ASP A 240 13.59 -6.92 11.91
C ASP A 240 13.25 -5.58 12.59
N ASN A 241 12.06 -5.05 12.32
CA ASN A 241 11.58 -3.82 12.94
C ASN A 241 11.18 -4.03 14.43
N THR A 242 11.78 -4.98 15.16
CA THR A 242 11.35 -5.34 16.53
C THR A 242 12.36 -5.06 17.63
N GLY A 243 13.58 -4.60 17.29
CA GLY A 243 14.54 -4.10 18.28
C GLY A 243 15.09 -5.16 19.24
N ALA A 244 15.15 -6.43 18.83
CA ALA A 244 15.67 -7.52 19.66
C ALA A 244 17.22 -7.60 19.63
N LEU A 245 17.84 -7.92 20.77
CA LEU A 245 19.29 -8.02 20.99
C LEU A 245 20.00 -9.16 20.21
N ILE A 246 19.23 -10.11 19.66
CA ILE A 246 19.72 -11.21 18.84
C ILE A 246 18.89 -11.15 17.53
N PRO A 247 19.52 -11.06 16.34
CA PRO A 247 18.77 -11.09 15.09
C PRO A 247 17.93 -12.37 15.03
N LYS A 248 16.61 -12.24 14.84
CA LYS A 248 15.65 -13.37 14.78
C LYS A 248 16.10 -14.50 13.84
N TYR A 249 16.93 -14.17 12.87
CA TYR A 249 17.35 -15.02 11.78
C TYR A 249 18.60 -15.87 12.08
N PHE A 250 19.24 -15.73 13.25
CA PHE A 250 20.35 -16.61 13.66
C PHE A 250 19.89 -18.07 13.89
N ARG A 251 18.59 -18.29 14.17
CA ARG A 251 17.95 -19.61 14.25
C ARG A 251 16.59 -19.61 13.53
N LEU A 252 16.59 -19.16 12.26
CA LEU A 252 15.36 -19.00 11.46
C LEU A 252 14.49 -20.28 11.49
N TRP A 253 15.11 -21.46 11.35
CA TRP A 253 14.38 -22.72 11.40
C TRP A 253 13.71 -22.97 12.75
N ASP A 254 14.41 -22.79 13.88
CA ASP A 254 13.83 -22.99 15.22
C ASP A 254 12.66 -22.03 15.45
N TRP A 255 12.79 -20.80 14.97
CA TRP A 255 11.74 -19.79 15.05
C TRP A 255 10.50 -20.18 14.23
N ILE A 256 10.68 -20.51 12.94
CA ILE A 256 9.60 -20.99 12.07
C ILE A 256 8.91 -22.18 12.75
N ASN A 257 9.70 -23.19 13.15
CA ASN A 257 9.18 -24.42 13.72
C ASN A 257 8.45 -24.21 15.07
N SER A 258 8.82 -23.16 15.84
CA SER A 258 8.14 -22.79 17.08
C SER A 258 6.77 -22.15 16.88
N ARG A 259 6.58 -21.42 15.76
CA ARG A 259 5.31 -20.77 15.41
C ARG A 259 4.31 -21.70 14.73
N LEU A 260 4.80 -22.76 14.11
CA LEU A 260 3.94 -23.75 13.48
C LEU A 260 3.02 -24.43 14.50
N PRO A 261 1.73 -24.67 14.15
CA PRO A 261 0.84 -25.46 14.98
C PRO A 261 1.45 -26.83 15.32
N SER A 262 1.09 -27.39 16.48
CA SER A 262 1.64 -28.68 16.92
C SER A 262 1.41 -29.83 15.92
N SER A 263 0.37 -29.74 15.08
CA SER A 263 0.07 -30.68 14.00
C SER A 263 0.89 -30.46 12.72
N GLU A 264 1.61 -29.35 12.59
CA GLU A 264 2.29 -28.93 11.35
C GLU A 264 3.80 -28.71 11.53
N ARG A 265 4.27 -28.58 12.77
CA ARG A 265 5.70 -28.43 13.09
C ARG A 265 6.48 -29.75 13.00
N GLN A 266 7.78 -29.65 12.75
CA GLN A 266 8.74 -30.74 12.79
C GLN A 266 8.91 -31.28 14.22
N THR A 267 8.99 -32.60 14.32
CA THR A 267 9.33 -33.38 15.52
C THR A 267 10.34 -34.48 15.14
N ALA A 268 10.87 -35.21 16.11
CA ALA A 268 11.75 -36.35 15.84
C ALA A 268 11.12 -37.45 14.93
N ARG A 269 9.79 -37.51 14.83
CA ARG A 269 9.07 -38.55 14.06
C ARG A 269 8.36 -38.02 12.81
N ARG A 270 8.29 -36.69 12.61
CA ARG A 270 7.49 -36.07 11.56
C ARG A 270 8.14 -34.79 11.07
N ARG A 271 8.20 -34.60 9.75
CA ARG A 271 8.65 -33.35 9.12
C ARG A 271 7.61 -32.23 9.27
N ALA A 272 8.06 -30.98 9.09
CA ALA A 272 7.14 -29.85 9.04
C ALA A 272 6.34 -29.86 7.72
N LYS A 273 5.11 -29.33 7.73
CA LYS A 273 4.33 -29.16 6.49
C LYS A 273 4.96 -28.08 5.61
N PRO A 274 5.34 -28.37 4.35
CA PRO A 274 6.02 -27.42 3.48
C PRO A 274 5.30 -26.07 3.28
N GLU A 275 3.97 -26.09 3.13
CA GLU A 275 3.17 -24.89 2.92
C GLU A 275 3.19 -23.97 4.15
N SER A 276 3.14 -24.58 5.34
CA SER A 276 3.20 -23.83 6.59
C SER A 276 4.60 -23.27 6.82
N VAL A 277 5.66 -24.01 6.46
CA VAL A 277 7.04 -23.51 6.51
C VAL A 277 7.21 -22.30 5.59
N LEU A 278 6.78 -22.38 4.33
CA LEU A 278 6.86 -21.27 3.39
C LEU A 278 6.11 -20.03 3.91
N ARG A 279 4.89 -20.22 4.44
CA ARG A 279 4.08 -19.11 4.98
C ARG A 279 4.81 -18.35 6.09
N GLU A 280 5.45 -19.05 7.02
CA GLU A 280 6.20 -18.38 8.10
C GLU A 280 7.58 -17.88 7.62
N ALA A 281 8.14 -18.45 6.54
CA ALA A 281 9.41 -18.04 5.96
C ALA A 281 9.31 -16.84 5.01
N GLU A 282 8.09 -16.46 4.58
CA GLU A 282 7.85 -15.45 3.54
C GLU A 282 8.48 -14.10 3.88
N ASP A 283 8.33 -13.61 5.10
CA ASP A 283 8.93 -12.36 5.56
C ASP A 283 10.48 -12.41 5.52
N ALA A 284 11.06 -13.55 5.90
CA ALA A 284 12.50 -13.75 5.88
C ALA A 284 13.03 -13.79 4.43
N LEU A 285 12.31 -14.48 3.55
CA LEU A 285 12.62 -14.58 2.14
C LEU A 285 12.53 -13.21 1.44
N ALA A 286 11.48 -12.42 1.72
CA ALA A 286 11.32 -11.08 1.18
C ALA A 286 12.40 -10.10 1.66
N THR A 287 12.79 -10.21 2.93
CA THR A 287 13.87 -9.38 3.51
C THR A 287 15.21 -9.70 2.84
N LEU A 288 15.57 -10.98 2.75
CA LEU A 288 16.81 -11.42 2.10
C LEU A 288 16.83 -11.05 0.62
N ALA A 289 15.72 -11.25 -0.08
CA ALA A 289 15.60 -10.88 -1.49
C ALA A 289 15.74 -9.36 -1.69
N SER A 290 15.24 -8.54 -0.77
CA SER A 290 15.41 -7.09 -0.81
C SER A 290 16.87 -6.67 -0.64
N GLU A 291 17.64 -7.35 0.21
CA GLU A 291 19.09 -7.13 0.33
C GLU A 291 19.85 -7.61 -0.92
N TRP A 292 19.47 -8.77 -1.46
CA TRP A 292 19.97 -9.26 -2.74
C TRP A 292 19.72 -8.24 -3.86
N LYS A 293 18.54 -7.63 -3.92
CA LYS A 293 18.20 -6.63 -4.93
C LYS A 293 19.11 -5.40 -4.87
N ARG A 294 19.46 -4.92 -3.68
CA ARG A 294 20.44 -3.82 -3.53
C ARG A 294 21.80 -4.23 -4.10
N THR A 295 22.23 -5.45 -3.81
CA THR A 295 23.47 -6.02 -4.35
C THR A 295 23.40 -6.17 -5.87
N PHE A 296 22.25 -6.58 -6.40
CA PHE A 296 21.99 -6.70 -7.84
C PHE A 296 22.10 -5.35 -8.55
N GLU A 297 21.52 -4.29 -7.98
CA GLU A 297 21.64 -2.93 -8.52
C GLU A 297 23.09 -2.41 -8.47
N GLU A 298 23.86 -2.77 -7.43
CA GLU A 298 25.29 -2.45 -7.35
C GLU A 298 26.10 -3.16 -8.43
N PHE A 299 25.83 -4.44 -8.66
CA PHE A 299 26.46 -5.22 -9.73
C PHE A 299 26.13 -4.66 -11.11
N GLN A 300 24.89 -4.23 -11.34
CA GLN A 300 24.50 -3.55 -12.59
C GLN A 300 25.22 -2.22 -12.77
N LYS A 301 25.33 -1.41 -11.71
CA LYS A 301 26.07 -0.13 -11.77
C LYS A 301 27.57 -0.33 -12.04
N ALA A 302 28.12 -1.46 -11.61
CA ALA A 302 29.51 -1.83 -11.81
C ALA A 302 29.78 -2.53 -13.17
N ASP A 303 28.76 -2.67 -14.03
CA ASP A 303 28.83 -3.46 -15.27
C ASP A 303 29.39 -4.88 -15.03
N SER A 304 28.96 -5.51 -13.93
CA SER A 304 29.36 -6.89 -13.62
C SER A 304 28.84 -7.84 -14.71
N PRO A 305 29.69 -8.72 -15.28
CA PRO A 305 29.30 -9.63 -16.36
C PRO A 305 28.39 -10.77 -15.89
N VAL A 306 28.27 -10.97 -14.58
CA VAL A 306 27.38 -11.95 -13.93
C VAL A 306 26.59 -11.27 -12.82
N PRO A 307 25.32 -11.66 -12.58
CA PRO A 307 24.53 -11.13 -11.48
C PRO A 307 24.96 -11.77 -10.15
N PRO A 308 24.62 -11.15 -8.99
CA PRO A 308 24.72 -11.83 -7.71
C PRO A 308 23.72 -12.98 -7.61
N VAL A 309 24.06 -14.01 -6.84
CA VAL A 309 23.22 -15.20 -6.62
C VAL A 309 22.73 -15.28 -5.19
N MET A 310 21.43 -15.52 -5.03
CA MET A 310 20.78 -15.89 -3.77
C MET A 310 20.55 -17.41 -3.73
N ILE A 311 20.82 -18.06 -2.59
CA ILE A 311 20.54 -19.49 -2.40
C ILE A 311 19.46 -19.68 -1.35
N THR A 312 18.53 -20.59 -1.59
CA THR A 312 17.62 -21.12 -0.57
C THR A 312 17.80 -22.61 -0.41
N VAL A 313 18.16 -23.05 0.78
CA VAL A 313 18.39 -24.45 1.13
C VAL A 313 17.20 -24.98 1.92
N CYS A 314 16.49 -25.97 1.38
CA CYS A 314 15.28 -26.55 1.97
C CYS A 314 15.56 -27.93 2.59
N ASP A 315 14.73 -28.34 3.57
CA ASP A 315 14.86 -29.66 4.22
C ASP A 315 14.52 -30.84 3.30
N ASN A 316 13.60 -30.62 2.34
CA ASN A 316 13.08 -31.66 1.46
C ASN A 316 12.68 -31.12 0.08
N THR A 317 12.42 -32.08 -0.82
CA THR A 317 12.04 -31.88 -2.23
C THR A 317 10.75 -31.11 -2.40
N ASP A 318 9.78 -31.32 -1.51
CA ASP A 318 8.44 -30.74 -1.62
C ASP A 318 8.48 -29.26 -1.23
N LEU A 319 9.21 -28.93 -0.16
CA LEU A 319 9.50 -27.55 0.23
C LEU A 319 10.33 -26.82 -0.81
N ALA A 320 11.37 -27.46 -1.36
CA ALA A 320 12.18 -26.86 -2.44
C ALA A 320 11.34 -26.56 -3.68
N LYS A 321 10.41 -27.46 -4.05
CA LYS A 321 9.47 -27.24 -5.16
C LYS A 321 8.59 -26.01 -4.89
N LEU A 322 7.98 -25.94 -3.72
CA LEU A 322 7.10 -24.83 -3.36
C LEU A 322 7.82 -23.49 -3.31
N VAL A 323 9.01 -23.46 -2.69
CA VAL A 323 9.85 -22.25 -2.60
C VAL A 323 10.30 -21.82 -3.99
N HIS A 324 10.76 -22.75 -4.83
CA HIS A 324 11.11 -22.47 -6.22
C HIS A 324 9.93 -21.87 -6.97
N ASP A 325 8.77 -22.52 -6.95
CA ASP A 325 7.60 -22.05 -7.69
C ASP A 325 7.12 -20.70 -7.17
N HIS A 326 7.25 -20.46 -5.87
CA HIS A 326 6.90 -19.18 -5.26
C HIS A 326 7.82 -18.04 -5.76
N ILE A 327 9.14 -18.25 -5.80
CA ILE A 327 10.12 -17.28 -6.30
C ILE A 327 9.99 -17.11 -7.82
N ALA A 328 9.95 -18.21 -8.58
CA ALA A 328 9.91 -18.22 -10.04
C ALA A 328 8.64 -17.58 -10.62
N LYS A 329 7.53 -17.55 -9.86
CA LYS A 329 6.30 -16.82 -10.24
C LYS A 329 6.35 -15.32 -9.89
N GLY A 330 7.46 -14.82 -9.34
CA GLY A 330 7.64 -13.42 -8.99
C GLY A 330 6.92 -12.99 -7.71
N ASN A 331 6.52 -13.94 -6.84
CA ASN A 331 5.85 -13.59 -5.57
C ASN A 331 6.80 -12.95 -4.55
N VAL A 332 8.12 -13.10 -4.74
CA VAL A 332 9.13 -12.47 -3.89
C VAL A 332 9.66 -11.19 -4.53
N LEU A 333 10.23 -11.30 -5.73
CA LEU A 333 10.73 -10.18 -6.54
C LEU A 333 10.57 -10.48 -8.02
N LYS A 334 10.27 -9.46 -8.82
CA LYS A 334 10.11 -9.57 -10.28
C LYS A 334 11.43 -9.89 -10.99
N GLU A 335 12.54 -9.49 -10.41
CA GLU A 335 13.89 -9.76 -10.92
C GLU A 335 14.28 -11.24 -10.76
N LEU A 336 13.58 -11.99 -9.91
CA LEU A 336 13.76 -13.43 -9.71
C LEU A 336 12.70 -14.27 -10.45
N GLU A 337 11.74 -13.62 -11.12
CA GLU A 337 10.68 -14.30 -11.86
C GLU A 337 11.22 -14.94 -13.14
N ASN A 338 10.81 -16.18 -13.40
CA ASN A 338 11.06 -16.86 -14.68
C ASN A 338 9.96 -16.47 -15.65
N ASN A 339 10.31 -15.69 -16.69
CA ASN A 339 9.39 -15.26 -17.74
C ASN A 339 10.16 -15.03 -19.05
N GLU A 340 9.46 -14.70 -20.13
CA GLU A 340 10.08 -14.46 -21.46
C GLU A 340 11.15 -13.35 -21.44
N ARG A 341 11.04 -12.40 -20.51
CA ARG A 341 11.98 -11.27 -20.40
C ARG A 341 13.25 -11.65 -19.66
N ASN A 342 13.12 -12.41 -18.57
CA ASN A 342 14.25 -12.77 -17.70
C ASN A 342 14.94 -14.07 -18.13
N GLY A 343 14.22 -14.99 -18.78
CA GLY A 343 14.65 -16.37 -18.97
C GLY A 343 14.52 -17.19 -17.69
N GLU A 344 15.20 -18.34 -17.63
CA GLU A 344 15.31 -19.15 -16.42
C GLU A 344 16.39 -18.54 -15.51
N VAL A 345 15.97 -17.77 -14.50
CA VAL A 345 16.87 -17.08 -13.55
C VAL A 345 16.77 -17.63 -12.14
N THR A 346 15.64 -18.24 -11.81
CA THR A 346 15.43 -19.03 -10.60
C THR A 346 15.47 -20.49 -10.97
N PHE A 347 16.41 -21.22 -10.37
CA PHE A 347 16.71 -22.59 -10.71
C PHE A 347 16.58 -23.49 -9.48
N ARG A 348 15.96 -24.66 -9.65
CA ARG A 348 15.84 -25.66 -8.57
C ARG A 348 16.79 -26.82 -8.80
N ILE A 349 17.54 -27.17 -7.77
CA ILE A 349 18.41 -28.34 -7.72
C ILE A 349 17.77 -29.35 -6.78
N ASP A 350 17.24 -30.42 -7.36
CA ASP A 350 16.65 -31.52 -6.60
C ASP A 350 17.16 -32.84 -7.18
N THR A 351 17.64 -33.73 -6.32
CA THR A 351 18.01 -35.11 -6.68
C THR A 351 16.82 -35.86 -7.32
N LYS A 352 15.58 -35.46 -7.05
CA LYS A 352 14.34 -35.94 -7.69
C LYS A 352 13.91 -35.18 -8.93
N LEU A 353 14.39 -33.96 -9.22
CA LEU A 353 14.05 -33.27 -10.48
C LEU A 353 14.57 -34.03 -11.70
N LEU A 354 15.74 -34.66 -11.53
CA LEU A 354 16.28 -35.67 -12.44
C LEU A 354 15.33 -36.84 -12.69
N ALA A 355 14.51 -37.19 -11.69
CA ALA A 355 13.57 -38.30 -11.73
C ALA A 355 12.12 -37.89 -12.08
N GLU A 356 11.70 -36.64 -11.89
CA GLU A 356 10.35 -36.14 -12.20
C GLU A 356 10.23 -35.49 -13.58
N ALA A 357 11.34 -35.01 -14.18
CA ALA A 357 11.41 -34.67 -15.60
C ALA A 357 11.07 -35.86 -16.52
N GLU A 358 11.00 -37.08 -15.95
CA GLU A 358 10.62 -38.33 -16.60
C GLU A 358 9.13 -38.43 -17.00
N ALA A 359 8.25 -37.51 -16.58
CA ALA A 359 6.80 -37.63 -16.80
C ALA A 359 6.19 -36.63 -17.80
N ALA A 360 6.90 -35.56 -18.17
CA ALA A 360 6.36 -34.53 -19.04
C ALA A 360 7.46 -33.85 -19.87
N PHE A 361 7.87 -34.46 -20.98
CA PHE A 361 8.06 -33.86 -22.32
C PHE A 361 8.82 -34.84 -23.24
N GLU A 362 8.52 -34.77 -24.53
CA GLU A 362 9.08 -35.59 -25.61
C GLU A 362 10.59 -35.34 -25.80
N GLY A 363 11.38 -36.41 -25.92
CA GLY A 363 12.59 -36.42 -26.75
C GLY A 363 13.97 -36.40 -26.08
N GLU A 364 14.10 -36.09 -24.79
CA GLU A 364 15.41 -36.03 -24.11
C GLU A 364 15.62 -37.25 -23.20
N THR A 365 16.77 -37.92 -23.29
CA THR A 365 17.08 -39.08 -22.45
C THR A 365 17.47 -38.63 -21.04
N LYS A 366 17.28 -39.50 -20.03
CA LYS A 366 17.62 -39.23 -18.61
C LYS A 366 19.07 -38.74 -18.42
N ALA A 367 19.98 -39.15 -19.30
CA ALA A 367 21.39 -38.76 -19.26
C ALA A 367 21.60 -37.32 -19.75
N GLU A 368 20.90 -36.90 -20.81
CA GLU A 368 21.04 -35.57 -21.42
C GLU A 368 20.48 -34.47 -20.51
N ALA A 369 19.30 -34.69 -19.91
CA ALA A 369 18.73 -33.74 -18.95
C ALA A 369 19.61 -33.60 -17.69
N ALA A 370 20.20 -34.71 -17.22
CA ALA A 370 21.13 -34.68 -16.09
C ALA A 370 22.41 -33.92 -16.41
N GLU A 371 22.94 -34.13 -17.62
CA GLU A 371 24.11 -33.42 -18.11
C GLU A 371 23.84 -31.92 -18.29
N ARG A 372 22.66 -31.54 -18.79
CA ARG A 372 22.22 -30.15 -18.89
C ARG A 372 22.14 -29.47 -17.52
N LEU A 373 21.52 -30.13 -16.54
CA LEU A 373 21.44 -29.61 -15.17
C LEU A 373 22.84 -29.41 -14.58
N ARG A 374 23.76 -30.37 -14.77
CA ARG A 374 25.16 -30.23 -14.32
C ARG A 374 25.85 -29.05 -14.98
N LYS A 375 25.75 -28.91 -16.31
CA LYS A 375 26.32 -27.78 -17.05
C LYS A 375 25.84 -26.42 -16.54
N VAL A 376 24.54 -26.27 -16.28
CA VAL A 376 23.99 -25.04 -15.68
C VAL A 376 24.61 -24.80 -14.31
N VAL A 377 24.55 -25.78 -13.42
CA VAL A 377 25.04 -25.68 -12.03
C VAL A 377 26.54 -25.34 -11.98
N ASP A 378 27.36 -26.01 -12.80
CA ASP A 378 28.82 -25.85 -12.86
C ASP A 378 29.26 -24.49 -13.41
N THR A 379 28.36 -23.78 -14.10
CA THR A 379 28.65 -22.49 -14.76
C THR A 379 27.96 -21.30 -14.12
N ILE A 380 27.32 -21.50 -12.95
CA ILE A 380 26.72 -20.38 -12.21
C ILE A 380 27.80 -19.38 -11.80
N GLY A 381 27.61 -18.13 -12.20
CA GLY A 381 28.56 -17.04 -11.90
C GLY A 381 29.87 -17.09 -12.67
N LYS A 382 30.00 -17.96 -13.68
CA LYS A 382 31.17 -18.02 -14.56
C LYS A 382 30.93 -17.24 -15.85
N ILE A 383 32.01 -16.64 -16.34
CA ILE A 383 32.07 -15.98 -17.65
C ILE A 383 32.74 -16.85 -18.71
N GLU A 384 33.53 -17.84 -18.28
CA GLU A 384 34.29 -18.75 -19.13
C GLU A 384 33.94 -20.20 -18.74
N TRP A 385 33.77 -21.08 -19.73
CA TRP A 385 33.55 -22.52 -19.58
C TRP A 385 33.99 -23.26 -20.85
N ASP A 386 34.07 -24.59 -20.80
CA ASP A 386 34.60 -25.42 -21.89
C ASP A 386 33.66 -25.57 -23.11
N GLY A 387 32.54 -24.83 -23.17
CA GLY A 387 31.56 -24.89 -24.26
C GLY A 387 31.72 -23.78 -25.31
N GLU A 388 31.08 -23.95 -26.47
CA GLU A 388 31.16 -23.01 -27.60
C GLU A 388 30.31 -21.74 -27.42
N GLU A 389 29.33 -21.76 -26.52
CA GLU A 389 28.39 -20.66 -26.26
C GLU A 389 28.67 -19.95 -24.92
N ASP A 390 27.87 -18.95 -24.56
CA ASP A 390 27.91 -18.36 -23.22
C ASP A 390 27.59 -19.44 -22.15
N PRO A 391 28.24 -19.41 -20.97
CA PRO A 391 27.99 -20.38 -19.92
C PRO A 391 26.50 -20.43 -19.53
N PRO A 392 25.84 -21.60 -19.54
CA PRO A 392 24.39 -21.69 -19.39
C PRO A 392 23.90 -21.23 -18.00
N GLY A 393 24.74 -21.31 -16.97
CA GLY A 393 24.48 -20.81 -15.62
C GLY A 393 24.80 -19.33 -15.40
N LYS A 394 25.37 -18.62 -16.40
CA LYS A 394 25.86 -17.23 -16.27
C LYS A 394 24.82 -16.26 -15.72
N ASN A 395 23.56 -16.44 -16.10
CA ASN A 395 22.46 -15.52 -15.78
C ASN A 395 21.60 -15.95 -14.58
N ILE A 396 21.94 -17.03 -13.89
CA ILE A 396 21.19 -17.50 -12.72
C ILE A 396 21.30 -16.47 -11.59
N ARG A 397 20.17 -16.17 -10.96
CA ARG A 397 20.01 -15.17 -9.90
C ARG A 397 19.58 -15.80 -8.57
N SER A 398 18.82 -16.90 -8.63
CA SER A 398 18.36 -17.62 -7.44
C SER A 398 18.48 -19.13 -7.63
N VAL A 399 18.97 -19.82 -6.60
CA VAL A 399 19.09 -21.27 -6.57
C VAL A 399 18.33 -21.83 -5.38
N VAL A 400 17.42 -22.76 -5.60
CA VAL A 400 16.69 -23.47 -4.55
C VAL A 400 17.15 -24.93 -4.51
N SER A 401 17.66 -25.41 -3.39
CA SER A 401 18.28 -26.73 -3.29
C SER A 401 17.76 -27.56 -2.11
N VAL A 402 17.80 -28.89 -2.26
CA VAL A 402 17.49 -29.87 -1.22
C VAL A 402 18.81 -30.46 -0.71
N GLY A 403 19.26 -30.00 0.46
CA GLY A 403 20.58 -30.39 0.98
C GLY A 403 21.71 -29.48 0.48
N MET A 404 22.93 -29.76 0.93
CA MET A 404 24.10 -29.00 0.50
C MET A 404 24.56 -29.47 -0.87
N LEU A 405 25.10 -28.54 -1.66
CA LEU A 405 25.75 -28.84 -2.93
C LEU A 405 27.11 -29.42 -2.61
N ASN A 406 27.18 -30.74 -2.44
CA ASN A 406 28.37 -31.42 -1.92
C ASN A 406 29.56 -31.44 -2.92
N GLU A 407 29.35 -31.04 -4.17
CA GLU A 407 30.38 -31.12 -5.22
C GLU A 407 30.33 -29.87 -6.14
N GLY A 408 31.50 -29.28 -6.39
CA GLY A 408 31.76 -28.40 -7.56
C GLY A 408 31.31 -26.94 -7.49
N TRP A 409 30.68 -26.48 -6.42
CA TRP A 409 30.02 -25.16 -6.41
C TRP A 409 30.85 -24.06 -5.72
N ASP A 410 31.76 -23.44 -6.46
CA ASP A 410 32.45 -22.19 -6.10
C ASP A 410 31.87 -21.01 -6.90
N ALA A 411 30.60 -20.69 -6.65
CA ALA A 411 29.97 -19.53 -7.26
C ALA A 411 30.42 -18.26 -6.51
N GLN A 412 31.44 -17.60 -7.03
CA GLN A 412 32.06 -16.41 -6.41
C GLN A 412 31.11 -15.21 -6.26
N ASN A 413 29.97 -15.24 -6.94
CA ASN A 413 28.92 -14.22 -6.94
C ASN A 413 27.77 -14.53 -5.95
N VAL A 414 27.88 -15.57 -5.13
CA VAL A 414 26.90 -15.84 -4.07
C VAL A 414 27.00 -14.77 -3.00
N THR A 415 25.86 -14.15 -2.70
CA THR A 415 25.80 -12.97 -1.83
C THR A 415 24.84 -13.15 -0.66
N GLN A 416 23.80 -13.99 -0.84
CA GLN A 416 22.82 -14.30 0.20
C GLN A 416 22.49 -15.80 0.24
N ILE A 417 22.30 -16.32 1.46
CA ILE A 417 21.93 -17.73 1.70
C ILE A 417 20.80 -17.78 2.74
N LEU A 418 19.71 -18.48 2.43
CA LEU A 418 18.60 -18.76 3.32
C LEU A 418 18.54 -20.26 3.66
N GLY A 419 18.61 -20.60 4.95
CA GLY A 419 18.42 -21.97 5.43
C GLY A 419 17.00 -22.22 5.94
N LEU A 420 16.22 -23.03 5.24
CA LEU A 420 14.91 -23.55 5.65
C LEU A 420 15.00 -25.04 6.01
N ARG A 421 15.94 -25.37 6.91
CA ARG A 421 16.14 -26.73 7.44
C ARG A 421 16.66 -26.68 8.88
N ALA A 422 16.41 -27.75 9.60
CA ALA A 422 17.12 -28.00 10.85
C ALA A 422 18.61 -28.23 10.55
N PHE A 423 19.48 -27.42 11.16
CA PHE A 423 20.89 -27.74 11.27
C PHE A 423 21.06 -28.61 12.51
N THR A 424 20.93 -29.92 12.35
CA THR A 424 21.38 -30.86 13.37
C THR A 424 22.91 -30.85 13.32
N SER A 425 23.53 -30.19 14.30
CA SER A 425 24.95 -30.36 14.62
C SER A 425 25.20 -31.74 15.22
#